data_AF-A0A1F7QNA1-F1
#
_entry.id   AF-A0A1F7QNA1-F1
#
_cell.length_a   1.000
_cell.length_b   1.000
_cell.length_c   1.000
_cell.angle_alpha   90.00
_cell.angle_beta   90.00
_cell.angle_gamma   90.00
#
_symmetry.space_group_name_H-M   'P 1'
#
loop_
_entity.id
_entity.type
_entity.pdbx_description
1 polymer ?
#
loop_
_entity_poly.entity_id
_entity_poly.type
_entity_poly.pdbx_seq_one_letter_code
_entity_poly.pdbx_strand_id
1 'polypeptide(L)'
;MNFLLIAQTAQSQCTLNGQPIDCAELAEKAKPFIGLGVGIFVFILVISIIAFIFWLLMLIHAIKHNSPDRSTWILVLVVSFVVGLSFIGAIAYFFAEKKNAEQATAPSKPESSSPPQKVE
;
A
#
# COMPACT_ATOMS: atom_id res chain seq x y z
N MET A 1 -17.72 -28.22 -41.07
CA MET A 1 -17.29 -27.53 -39.84
C MET A 1 -17.34 -28.57 -38.72
N ASN A 2 -16.19 -29.18 -38.40
CA ASN A 2 -16.06 -30.44 -37.66
C ASN A 2 -16.32 -30.27 -36.16
N PHE A 3 -17.34 -30.96 -35.64
CA PHE A 3 -17.69 -31.03 -34.21
C PHE A 3 -16.88 -32.09 -33.44
N LEU A 4 -15.83 -32.68 -34.06
CA LEU A 4 -15.03 -33.80 -33.51
C LEU A 4 -13.72 -33.39 -32.83
N LEU A 5 -13.47 -32.09 -32.60
CA LEU A 5 -12.20 -31.59 -32.03
C LEU A 5 -12.25 -31.18 -30.54
N ILE A 6 -13.36 -31.41 -29.82
CA ILE A 6 -13.48 -31.05 -28.38
C ILE A 6 -13.51 -32.27 -27.45
N ALA A 7 -13.32 -33.49 -27.97
CA ALA A 7 -13.38 -34.72 -27.18
C ALA A 7 -12.02 -35.39 -26.95
N GLN A 8 -10.92 -34.64 -26.96
CA GLN A 8 -9.63 -35.10 -26.41
C GLN A 8 -9.54 -34.76 -24.91
N THR A 9 -10.49 -35.28 -24.12
CA THR A 9 -10.33 -35.44 -22.66
C THR A 9 -9.80 -36.83 -22.30
N ALA A 10 -9.10 -37.48 -23.24
CA ALA A 10 -8.57 -38.82 -23.05
C ALA A 10 -7.33 -38.78 -22.14
N GLN A 11 -7.57 -38.95 -20.84
CA GLN A 11 -6.62 -39.37 -19.81
C GLN A 11 -5.25 -38.67 -19.88
N SER A 12 -5.19 -37.40 -19.51
CA SER A 12 -3.91 -36.79 -19.15
C SER A 12 -3.42 -37.49 -17.88
N GLN A 13 -2.62 -38.54 -18.05
CA GLN A 13 -1.79 -39.07 -16.98
C GLN A 13 -0.57 -38.15 -16.88
N CYS A 14 -0.45 -37.46 -15.75
CA CYS A 14 0.66 -36.57 -15.44
C CYS A 14 1.81 -37.43 -14.90
N THR A 15 3.00 -37.34 -15.47
CA THR A 15 4.19 -37.98 -14.90
C THR A 15 4.79 -37.10 -13.80
N LEU A 16 4.63 -37.49 -12.54
CA LEU A 16 5.35 -36.89 -11.42
C LEU A 16 6.47 -37.85 -11.02
N ASN A 17 7.73 -37.44 -11.19
CA ASN A 17 8.91 -38.26 -10.91
C ASN A 17 8.88 -39.64 -11.61
N GLY A 18 8.35 -39.71 -12.83
CA GLY A 18 8.24 -40.95 -13.61
C GLY A 18 7.08 -41.88 -13.23
N GLN A 19 6.24 -41.52 -12.24
CA GLN A 19 5.00 -42.24 -11.94
C GLN A 19 3.82 -41.59 -12.69
N PRO A 20 2.99 -42.36 -13.43
CA PRO A 20 1.77 -41.86 -14.05
C PRO A 20 0.71 -41.64 -12.96
N ILE A 21 0.38 -40.37 -12.71
CA ILE A 21 -0.64 -39.94 -11.75
C ILE A 21 -1.80 -39.32 -12.52
N ASP A 22 -3.04 -39.58 -12.09
CA ASP A 22 -4.20 -38.96 -12.69
C ASP A 22 -4.18 -37.43 -12.43
N CYS A 23 -4.13 -36.61 -13.50
CA CYS A 23 -4.10 -35.17 -13.34
C CYS A 23 -5.36 -34.63 -12.62
N ALA A 24 -6.48 -35.38 -12.63
CA ALA A 24 -7.68 -35.00 -11.89
C ALA A 24 -7.49 -35.12 -10.37
N GLU A 25 -6.75 -36.13 -9.90
CA GLU A 25 -6.47 -36.30 -8.46
C GLU A 25 -5.52 -35.20 -7.95
N LEU A 26 -4.58 -34.77 -8.79
CA LEU A 26 -3.70 -33.64 -8.51
C LEU A 26 -4.46 -32.31 -8.44
N ALA A 27 -5.40 -32.09 -9.37
CA ALA A 27 -6.26 -30.92 -9.35
C ALA A 27 -7.14 -30.88 -8.10
N GLU A 28 -7.73 -31.99 -7.69
CA GLU A 28 -8.49 -32.13 -6.44
C GLU A 28 -7.68 -31.74 -5.20
N LYS A 29 -6.42 -32.19 -5.12
CA LYS A 29 -5.53 -31.84 -3.99
C LYS A 29 -5.02 -30.40 -4.05
N ALA A 30 -4.90 -29.82 -5.24
CA ALA A 30 -4.48 -28.43 -5.43
C ALA A 30 -5.61 -27.42 -5.22
N LYS A 31 -6.89 -27.80 -5.39
CA LYS A 31 -8.06 -26.93 -5.17
C LYS A 31 -8.04 -26.13 -3.86
N PRO A 32 -7.77 -26.70 -2.67
CA PRO A 32 -7.72 -25.92 -1.44
C PRO A 32 -6.56 -24.91 -1.42
N PHE A 33 -5.41 -25.26 -1.99
CA PHE A 33 -4.26 -24.35 -2.10
C PHE A 33 -4.52 -23.21 -3.08
N ILE A 34 -5.14 -23.50 -4.23
CA ILE A 34 -5.53 -22.48 -5.22
C ILE A 34 -6.60 -21.57 -4.64
N GLY A 35 -7.62 -22.13 -3.99
CA GLY A 35 -8.69 -21.35 -3.34
C GLY A 35 -8.16 -20.44 -2.24
N LEU A 36 -7.27 -20.94 -1.37
CA LEU A 36 -6.64 -20.16 -0.32
C LEU A 36 -5.68 -19.11 -0.89
N GLY A 37 -4.90 -19.45 -1.91
CA GLY A 37 -3.99 -18.52 -2.59
C GLY A 37 -4.74 -17.36 -3.26
N VAL A 38 -5.84 -17.65 -3.96
CA VAL A 38 -6.70 -16.63 -4.57
C VAL A 38 -7.36 -15.76 -3.50
N GLY A 39 -7.86 -16.35 -2.41
CA GLY A 39 -8.46 -15.60 -1.30
C GLY A 39 -7.48 -14.63 -0.64
N ILE A 40 -6.27 -15.09 -0.31
CA ILE A 40 -5.21 -14.24 0.26
C ILE A 40 -4.79 -13.14 -0.72
N PHE A 41 -4.65 -13.47 -2.01
CA PHE A 41 -4.28 -12.50 -3.02
C PHE A 41 -5.30 -11.36 -3.11
N VAL A 42 -6.60 -11.68 -3.17
CA VAL A 42 -7.67 -10.67 -3.19
C VAL A 42 -7.64 -9.82 -1.91
N PHE A 43 -7.43 -10.44 -0.74
CA PHE A 43 -7.34 -9.71 0.53
C PHE A 43 -6.15 -8.74 0.57
N ILE A 44 -4.96 -9.18 0.16
CA ILE A 44 -3.75 -8.33 0.09
C ILE A 44 -3.97 -7.19 -0.91
N LEU A 45 -4.61 -7.46 -2.04
CA LEU A 45 -4.90 -6.46 -3.06
C LEU A 45 -5.81 -5.35 -2.51
N VAL A 46 -6.88 -5.72 -1.80
CA VAL A 46 -7.79 -4.75 -1.17
C VAL A 46 -7.04 -3.92 -0.12
N ILE A 47 -6.26 -4.54 0.76
CA ILE A 47 -5.47 -3.82 1.78
C ILE A 47 -4.46 -2.87 1.13
N SER A 48 -3.79 -3.32 0.07
CA SER A 48 -2.78 -2.52 -0.64
C SER A 48 -3.40 -1.28 -1.27
N ILE A 49 -4.61 -1.38 -1.83
CA ILE A 49 -5.35 -0.24 -2.35
C ILE A 49 -5.69 0.75 -1.23
N ILE A 50 -6.21 0.28 -0.09
CA ILE A 50 -6.54 1.14 1.05
C ILE A 50 -5.30 1.86 1.57
N ALA A 51 -4.19 1.12 1.74
CA ALA A 51 -2.92 1.68 2.19
C ALA A 51 -2.37 2.71 1.18
N PHE A 52 -2.53 2.46 -0.12
CA PHE A 52 -2.12 3.39 -1.17
C PHE A 52 -2.94 4.68 -1.16
N ILE A 53 -4.27 4.58 -1.01
CA ILE A 53 -5.15 5.74 -0.87
C ILE A 53 -4.75 6.56 0.37
N PHE A 54 -4.52 5.89 1.50
CA PHE A 54 -4.07 6.56 2.73
C PHE A 54 -2.74 7.29 2.55
N TRP A 55 -1.76 6.66 1.89
CA TRP A 55 -0.47 7.30 1.57
C TRP A 55 -0.66 8.53 0.67
N LEU A 56 -1.50 8.44 -0.36
CA LEU A 56 -1.81 9.58 -1.23
C LEU A 56 -2.45 10.75 -0.44
N LEU A 57 -3.36 10.46 0.49
CA LEU A 57 -3.96 11.50 1.33
C LEU A 57 -2.91 12.23 2.18
N MET A 58 -1.93 11.51 2.73
CA MET A 58 -0.82 12.11 3.47
C MET A 58 0.08 12.96 2.57
N LEU A 59 0.36 12.48 1.35
CA LEU A 59 1.14 13.24 0.38
C LEU A 59 0.42 14.54 -0.02
N ILE A 60 -0.89 14.47 -0.29
CA ILE A 60 -1.70 15.67 -0.61
C ILE A 60 -1.72 16.63 0.57
N HIS A 61 -1.85 16.13 1.80
CA HIS A 61 -1.79 16.96 3.00
C HIS A 61 -0.44 17.68 3.12
N ALA A 62 0.67 16.97 2.88
CA ALA A 62 2.01 17.54 2.91
C ALA A 62 2.25 18.61 1.83
N ILE A 63 1.61 18.48 0.67
CA ILE A 63 1.69 19.48 -0.41
C ILE A 63 0.83 20.70 -0.09
N LYS A 64 -0.36 20.49 0.50
CA LYS A 64 -1.34 21.54 0.75
C LYS A 64 -1.02 22.38 1.99
N HIS A 65 -0.42 21.78 3.01
CA HIS A 65 -0.06 22.46 4.26
C HIS A 65 1.39 22.94 4.21
N ASN A 66 1.58 24.23 4.46
CA ASN A 66 2.89 24.86 4.32
C ASN A 66 3.62 24.89 5.67
N SER A 67 4.25 23.77 6.03
CA SER A 67 5.10 23.65 7.21
C SER A 67 6.56 24.07 6.92
N PRO A 68 7.32 24.55 7.92
CA PRO A 68 8.75 24.88 7.77
C PRO A 68 9.57 23.71 7.20
N ASP A 69 9.26 22.50 7.65
CA ASP A 69 9.98 21.27 7.28
C ASP A 69 9.31 20.48 6.15
N ARG A 70 8.43 21.11 5.35
CA ARG A 70 7.63 20.44 4.30
C ARG A 70 8.48 19.64 3.31
N SER A 71 9.64 20.17 2.91
CA SER A 71 10.51 19.53 1.92
C SER A 71 11.09 18.22 2.46
N THR A 72 11.42 18.18 3.75
CA THR A 72 11.93 16.99 4.42
C THR A 72 10.86 15.91 4.48
N TRP A 73 9.64 16.26 4.86
CA TRP A 73 8.54 15.29 4.96
C TRP A 73 8.06 14.76 3.61
N ILE A 74 8.01 15.60 2.57
CA ILE A 74 7.70 15.16 1.21
C ILE A 74 8.78 14.19 0.73
N LEU A 75 10.06 14.48 0.98
CA LEU A 75 11.16 13.58 0.64
C LEU A 75 11.02 12.23 1.36
N VAL A 76 10.72 12.24 2.66
CA VAL A 76 10.50 11.01 3.45
C VAL A 76 9.33 10.20 2.88
N LEU A 77 8.20 10.84 2.54
CA LEU A 77 7.03 10.16 1.98
C LEU A 77 7.34 9.53 0.61
N VAL A 78 8.08 10.22 -0.26
CA VAL A 78 8.46 9.74 -1.59
C VAL A 78 9.51 8.62 -1.50
N VAL A 79 10.56 8.79 -0.69
CA VAL A 79 11.59 7.77 -0.51
C VAL A 79 11.02 6.50 0.13
N SER A 80 10.16 6.65 1.13
CA SER A 80 9.49 5.51 1.77
C SER A 80 8.66 4.72 0.76
N PHE A 81 8.02 5.39 -0.21
CA PHE A 81 7.28 4.73 -1.28
C PHE A 81 8.18 3.90 -2.20
N VAL A 82 9.32 4.45 -2.64
CA VAL A 82 10.27 3.74 -3.52
C VAL A 82 10.89 2.52 -2.82
N VAL A 83 11.16 2.61 -1.52
CA VAL A 83 11.74 1.51 -0.72
C VAL A 83 10.68 0.45 -0.35
N GLY A 84 9.39 0.69 -0.64
CA GLY A 84 8.29 -0.21 -0.28
C GLY A 84 7.85 -0.11 1.18
N LEU A 85 8.32 0.91 1.92
CA LEU A 85 7.91 1.23 3.28
C LEU A 85 6.88 2.38 3.31
N SER A 86 6.12 2.55 2.22
CA SER A 86 5.16 3.64 2.02
C SER A 86 4.17 3.78 3.16
N PHE A 87 3.70 2.65 3.70
CA PHE A 87 2.78 2.63 4.84
C PHE A 87 3.43 3.19 6.12
N ILE A 88 4.66 2.81 6.41
CA ILE A 88 5.40 3.28 7.59
C ILE A 88 5.71 4.78 7.47
N GLY A 89 6.14 5.22 6.28
CA GLY A 89 6.38 6.64 6.01
C GLY A 89 5.11 7.49 6.18
N ALA A 90 3.96 7.01 5.71
CA ALA A 90 2.67 7.70 5.90
C ALA A 90 2.25 7.79 7.38
N ILE A 91 2.45 6.71 8.15
CA ILE A 91 2.15 6.71 9.59
C ILE A 91 3.07 7.68 10.34
N ALA A 92 4.37 7.66 10.06
CA ALA A 92 5.33 8.57 10.69
C ALA A 92 4.96 10.04 10.44
N TYR A 93 4.60 10.38 9.19
CA TYR A 93 4.11 11.71 8.82
C TYR A 93 2.81 12.07 9.55
N PHE A 94 1.84 11.15 9.61
CA PHE A 94 0.56 11.38 10.27
C PHE A 94 0.73 11.70 11.76
N PHE A 95 1.63 11.01 12.47
CA PHE A 95 1.82 11.27 13.91
C PHE A 95 2.68 12.50 14.19
N ALA A 96 3.76 12.70 13.42
CA ALA A 96 4.70 13.78 13.67
C ALA A 96 4.18 15.12 13.15
N GLU A 97 3.67 15.17 11.92
CA GLU A 97 3.42 16.44 11.24
C GLU A 97 1.95 16.85 11.28
N LYS A 98 0.99 15.91 11.18
CA LYS A 98 -0.43 16.26 11.18
C LYS A 98 -0.85 16.99 12.47
N LYS A 99 -0.30 16.60 13.62
CA LYS A 99 -0.58 17.27 14.91
C LYS A 99 -0.01 18.70 14.97
N ASN A 100 1.14 18.93 14.34
CA ASN A 100 1.76 20.26 14.26
C ASN A 100 1.03 21.15 13.25
N ALA A 101 0.61 20.58 12.12
CA ALA A 101 -0.20 21.26 11.11
C ALA A 101 -1.58 21.69 11.66
N GLU A 102 -2.23 20.85 12.46
CA GLU A 102 -3.50 21.19 13.13
C GLU A 102 -3.31 22.31 14.18
N GLN A 103 -2.18 22.35 14.91
CA GLN A 103 -1.86 23.44 15.84
C GLN A 103 -1.53 24.75 15.13
N ALA A 104 -0.87 24.70 13.97
CA ALA A 104 -0.58 25.89 13.16
C ALA A 104 -1.82 26.50 12.49
N THR A 105 -2.92 25.73 12.40
CA THR A 105 -4.20 26.19 11.81
C THR A 105 -5.25 26.55 12.86
N ALA A 106 -4.99 26.28 14.14
CA ALA A 106 -5.74 26.89 15.22
C ALA A 106 -5.47 28.40 15.19
N PRO A 107 -6.48 29.28 15.27
CA PRO A 107 -6.26 30.72 15.28
C PRO A 107 -5.39 31.05 16.49
N SER A 108 -4.13 31.40 16.24
CA SER A 108 -3.25 31.97 17.23
C SER A 108 -3.92 33.26 17.72
N LYS A 109 -4.32 33.23 18.99
CA LYS A 109 -4.49 34.42 19.80
C LYS A 109 -3.28 35.35 19.55
N PRO A 110 -3.46 36.64 19.25
CA PRO A 110 -2.34 37.53 18.99
C PRO A 110 -1.61 37.79 20.30
N GLU A 111 -0.52 37.07 20.55
CA GLU A 111 0.37 37.36 21.67
C GLU A 111 1.65 38.02 21.16
N SER A 112 1.52 39.35 21.07
CA SER A 112 2.56 40.36 21.23
C SER A 112 3.74 39.90 22.09
N SER A 113 4.94 39.87 21.51
CA SER A 113 6.19 40.13 22.25
C SER A 113 7.31 40.61 21.31
N SER A 114 7.28 41.89 20.95
CA SER A 114 8.51 42.61 20.56
C SER A 114 9.35 42.86 21.83
N PRO A 115 10.64 42.50 21.87
CA PRO A 115 11.55 43.02 22.89
C PRO A 115 11.84 44.51 22.59
N PRO A 116 11.96 45.39 23.59
CA PRO A 116 12.33 46.79 23.34
C PRO A 116 13.77 46.82 22.82
N GLN A 117 13.96 47.27 21.57
CA GLN A 117 15.28 47.66 21.08
C GLN A 117 15.77 48.86 21.88
N LYS A 118 16.83 48.65 22.66
CA LYS A 118 17.63 49.73 23.25
C LYS A 118 18.54 50.27 22.15
N VAL A 119 18.33 51.54 21.79
CA VAL A 119 19.23 52.33 20.95
C VAL A 119 20.30 52.92 21.87
N GLU A 120 21.57 52.60 21.61
CA GLU A 120 22.75 53.29 22.14
C GLU A 120 23.72 53.55 20.99
#